data_AF-A0A1E7M0M5-F1
#
_entry.id   AF-A0A1E7M0M5-F1
#
_cell.length_a   1.000
_cell.length_b   1.000
_cell.length_c   1.000
_cell.angle_alpha   90.00
_cell.angle_beta   90.00
_cell.angle_gamma   90.00
#
_symmetry.space_group_name_H-M   'P 1'
#
loop_
_entity.id
_entity.type
_entity.pdbx_description
1 polymer ?
#
loop_
_entity_poly.entity_id
_entity_poly.type
_entity_poly.pdbx_seq_one_letter_code
_entity_poly.pdbx_strand_id
1 'polypeptide(L)'
;MTDSNLPSVQLAEAVAGQIGQLRRLLALAPPHEAAQILAGVLGYDTGILGKVTQLVETGSRFAKVHSEHGVLPPEVWLALGRAANELDSVGRDLAEHTDTIKQVAKPTAPSSSPAAAPVASAMVIRRRR
;
A
#
# COMPACT_ATOMS: atom_id res chain seq x y z
N MET A 1 -7.45 15.08 -31.55
CA MET A 1 -7.62 13.68 -31.10
C MET A 1 -6.42 13.38 -30.22
N THR A 2 -6.61 13.28 -28.91
CA THR A 2 -5.53 12.86 -28.01
C THR A 2 -5.21 11.40 -28.32
N ASP A 3 -3.93 11.09 -28.53
CA ASP A 3 -3.47 9.72 -28.80
C ASP A 3 -3.60 8.84 -27.55
N SER A 4 -4.84 8.46 -27.20
CA SER A 4 -5.17 7.49 -26.15
C SER A 4 -4.63 6.07 -26.47
N ASN A 5 -3.92 5.90 -27.59
CA ASN A 5 -3.21 4.68 -27.97
C ASN A 5 -1.74 4.63 -27.51
N LEU A 6 -1.22 5.69 -26.87
CA LEU A 6 0.13 5.63 -26.32
C LEU A 6 0.18 4.65 -25.13
N PRO A 7 1.09 3.65 -25.13
CA PRO A 7 1.16 2.66 -24.05
C PRO A 7 1.33 3.28 -22.65
N SER A 8 2.03 4.40 -22.55
CA SER A 8 2.22 5.14 -21.29
C SER A 8 0.93 5.79 -20.78
N VAL A 9 0.08 6.30 -21.67
CA VAL A 9 -1.22 6.90 -21.32
C VAL A 9 -2.18 5.82 -20.85
N GLN A 10 -2.23 4.69 -21.55
CA GLN A 10 -3.03 3.53 -21.14
C GLN A 10 -2.57 2.96 -19.79
N LEU A 11 -1.26 2.93 -19.54
CA LEU A 11 -0.74 2.54 -18.23
C LEU A 11 -1.19 3.48 -17.11
N ALA A 12 -1.15 4.79 -17.34
CA ALA A 12 -1.61 5.78 -16.36
C ALA A 12 -3.11 5.61 -16.04
N GLU A 13 -3.95 5.40 -17.06
CA GLU A 13 -5.38 5.12 -16.90
C GLU A 13 -5.62 3.80 -16.13
N ALA A 14 -4.87 2.74 -16.46
CA ALA A 14 -4.96 1.46 -15.79
C ALA A 14 -4.57 1.57 -14.31
N VAL A 15 -3.50 2.29 -13.98
CA VAL A 15 -3.08 2.54 -12.59
C VAL A 15 -4.16 3.31 -11.83
N ALA A 16 -4.74 4.36 -12.43
CA ALA A 16 -5.84 5.09 -11.82
C ALA A 16 -7.06 4.17 -11.56
N GLY A 17 -7.38 3.29 -12.51
CA GLY A 17 -8.42 2.27 -12.35
C GLY A 17 -8.13 1.29 -11.20
N GLN A 18 -6.89 0.81 -11.09
CA GLN A 18 -6.44 -0.09 -10.03
C GLN A 18 -6.49 0.57 -8.65
N ILE A 19 -6.07 1.84 -8.53
CA ILE A 19 -6.20 2.62 -7.29
C ILE A 19 -7.68 2.76 -6.90
N GLY A 20 -8.54 3.06 -7.87
CA GLY A 20 -10.00 3.13 -7.66
C GLY A 20 -10.60 1.80 -7.19
N GLN A 21 -10.10 0.67 -7.68
CA GLN A 21 -10.47 -0.67 -7.22
C GLN A 21 -9.97 -0.94 -5.80
N LEU A 22 -8.71 -0.61 -5.51
CA LEU A 22 -8.11 -0.78 -4.19
C LEU A 22 -8.88 -0.01 -3.12
N ARG A 23 -9.31 1.22 -3.43
CA ARG A 23 -10.20 2.01 -2.55
C ARG A 23 -11.49 1.27 -2.22
N ARG A 24 -12.13 0.62 -3.20
CA ARG A 24 -13.38 -0.14 -2.99
C ARG A 24 -13.14 -1.37 -2.12
N LEU A 25 -12.04 -2.08 -2.33
CA LEU A 25 -11.66 -3.24 -1.52
C LEU A 25 -11.38 -2.83 -0.07
N LEU A 26 -10.61 -1.76 0.14
CA LEU A 26 -10.33 -1.21 1.47
C LEU A 26 -11.61 -0.88 2.26
N ALA A 27 -12.63 -0.31 1.60
CA ALA A 27 -13.88 0.06 2.24
C ALA A 27 -14.71 -1.14 2.74
N LEU A 28 -14.46 -2.33 2.20
CA LEU A 28 -15.19 -3.57 2.53
C LEU A 28 -14.31 -4.58 3.29
N ALA A 29 -13.01 -4.32 3.40
CA ALA A 29 -12.04 -5.26 3.93
C ALA A 29 -12.20 -5.44 5.45
N PRO A 30 -12.10 -6.67 5.99
CA PRO A 30 -11.95 -6.89 7.42
C PRO A 30 -10.64 -6.25 7.93
N PRO A 31 -10.52 -5.97 9.24
CA PRO A 31 -9.41 -5.17 9.79
C PRO A 31 -8.00 -5.65 9.41
N HIS A 32 -7.78 -6.96 9.37
CA HIS A 32 -6.48 -7.53 8.99
C HIS A 32 -6.14 -7.29 7.51
N GLU A 33 -7.11 -7.47 6.61
CA GLU A 33 -6.94 -7.21 5.18
C GLU A 33 -6.80 -5.71 4.91
N ALA A 34 -7.59 -4.87 5.60
CA ALA A 34 -7.46 -3.42 5.54
C ALA A 34 -6.06 -2.96 5.98
N ALA A 35 -5.51 -3.54 7.05
CA ALA A 35 -4.15 -3.25 7.50
C ALA A 35 -3.09 -3.65 6.47
N GLN A 36 -3.26 -4.81 5.79
CA GLN A 36 -2.36 -5.22 4.71
C GLN A 36 -2.42 -4.27 3.51
N ILE A 37 -3.63 -3.87 3.10
CA ILE A 37 -3.82 -2.88 2.03
C ILE A 37 -3.14 -1.56 2.41
N LEU A 38 -3.42 -1.04 3.60
CA LEU A 38 -2.85 0.22 4.07
C LEU A 38 -1.31 0.15 4.18
N ALA A 39 -0.74 -0.96 4.66
CA ALA A 39 0.71 -1.12 4.71
C ALA A 39 1.35 -1.05 3.30
N GLY A 40 0.70 -1.61 2.27
CA GLY A 40 1.16 -1.53 0.88
C GLY A 40 0.95 -0.16 0.24
N VAL A 41 -0.09 0.59 0.64
CA VAL A 41 -0.34 1.94 0.13
C VAL A 41 0.61 2.96 0.76
N LEU A 42 0.76 2.90 2.09
CA LEU A 42 1.44 3.90 2.92
C LEU A 42 2.94 3.68 3.04
N GLY A 43 3.47 2.53 2.60
CA GLY A 43 4.91 2.27 2.61
C GLY A 43 5.67 3.40 1.90
N TYR A 44 6.51 4.12 2.64
CA TYR A 44 7.20 5.31 2.11
C TYR A 44 8.21 4.96 1.00
N ASP A 45 9.02 3.91 1.17
CA ASP A 45 10.02 3.53 0.17
C ASP A 45 9.45 2.66 -0.97
N THR A 46 8.50 1.77 -0.62
CA THR A 46 8.05 0.68 -1.49
C THR A 46 6.58 0.74 -1.86
N GLY A 47 5.79 1.56 -1.17
CA GLY A 47 4.35 1.64 -1.32
C GLY A 47 3.91 2.64 -2.37
N ILE A 48 2.60 2.66 -2.63
CA ILE A 48 1.99 3.48 -3.68
C ILE A 48 2.27 4.97 -3.45
N LEU A 49 2.17 5.46 -2.21
CA LEU A 49 2.42 6.87 -1.89
C LEU A 49 3.85 7.30 -2.25
N GLY A 50 4.85 6.47 -1.93
CA GLY A 50 6.25 6.72 -2.32
C GLY A 50 6.44 6.79 -3.83
N LYS A 51 5.83 5.85 -4.56
CA LYS A 51 5.89 5.83 -6.03
C LYS A 51 5.20 7.02 -6.68
N VAL A 52 4.06 7.46 -6.15
CA VAL A 52 3.37 8.67 -6.61
C VAL A 52 4.23 9.90 -6.34
N THR A 53 4.86 9.99 -5.16
CA THR A 53 5.78 11.09 -4.82
C THR A 53 6.93 11.18 -5.82
N GLN A 54 7.59 10.06 -6.13
CA GLN A 54 8.66 9.97 -7.13
C GLN A 54 8.20 10.33 -8.56
N LEU A 55 6.96 9.97 -8.91
CA LEU A 55 6.36 10.33 -10.19
C LEU A 55 6.14 11.84 -10.31
N VAL A 56 5.60 12.47 -9.26
CA VAL A 56 5.40 13.93 -9.21
C VAL A 56 6.74 14.68 -9.21
N GLU A 57 7.74 14.19 -8.50
CA GLU A 57 9.11 14.74 -8.51
C GLU A 57 9.73 14.67 -9.93
N THR A 58 9.53 13.55 -10.63
CA THR A 58 9.97 13.39 -12.02
C THR A 58 9.20 14.33 -12.96
N GLY A 59 7.90 14.51 -12.74
CA GLY A 59 7.09 15.49 -13.44
C GLY A 59 7.57 16.93 -13.21
N SER A 60 8.01 17.26 -11.99
CA SER A 60 8.59 18.56 -11.65
C SER A 60 9.89 18.82 -12.42
N ARG A 61 10.78 17.82 -12.50
CA ARG A 61 12.00 17.90 -13.31
C ARG A 61 11.69 18.08 -14.80
N PHE A 62 10.73 17.34 -15.33
CA PHE A 62 10.24 17.51 -16.69
C PHE A 62 9.73 18.94 -16.92
N ALA A 63 8.85 19.42 -16.03
CA ALA A 63 8.28 20.76 -16.13
C ALA A 63 9.34 21.86 -16.05
N LYS A 64 10.37 21.69 -15.21
CA LYS A 64 11.51 22.62 -15.14
C LYS A 64 12.18 22.77 -16.50
N VAL A 65 12.63 21.66 -17.07
CA VAL A 65 13.33 21.64 -18.37
C VAL A 65 12.45 22.30 -19.43
N HIS A 66 11.18 21.93 -19.51
CA HIS A 66 10.28 22.49 -20.53
C HIS A 66 9.86 23.93 -20.27
N SER A 67 9.93 24.43 -19.03
CA SER A 67 9.71 25.84 -18.71
C SER A 67 10.89 26.70 -19.14
N GLU A 68 12.13 26.22 -18.94
CA GLU A 68 13.36 26.89 -19.38
C GLU A 68 13.39 27.07 -20.92
N HIS A 69 12.75 26.17 -21.66
CA HIS A 69 12.61 26.24 -23.13
C HIS A 69 11.33 26.95 -23.60
N GLY A 70 10.52 27.51 -22.70
CA GLY A 70 9.29 28.23 -23.04
C GLY A 70 8.12 27.35 -23.51
N VAL A 71 8.19 26.03 -23.32
CA VAL A 71 7.12 25.08 -23.70
C VAL A 71 6.03 25.00 -22.64
N LEU A 72 6.41 25.08 -21.35
CA LEU A 72 5.49 25.09 -20.23
C LEU A 72 5.60 26.40 -19.43
N PRO A 73 4.50 26.86 -18.80
CA PRO A 73 4.58 27.95 -17.84
C PRO A 73 5.42 27.55 -16.61
N PRO A 74 6.31 28.43 -16.10
CA PRO A 74 7.08 28.17 -14.90
C PRO A 74 6.24 27.80 -13.66
N GLU A 75 4.99 28.26 -13.60
CA GLU A 75 4.04 27.94 -12.54
C GLU A 75 3.78 26.42 -12.44
N VAL A 76 3.84 25.69 -13.56
CA VAL A 76 3.66 24.23 -13.57
C VAL A 76 4.82 23.54 -12.86
N TRP A 77 6.06 23.98 -13.10
CA TRP A 77 7.23 23.48 -12.38
C TRP A 77 7.11 23.76 -10.88
N LEU A 78 6.77 25.00 -10.51
CA LEU A 78 6.62 25.39 -9.11
C LEU A 78 5.51 24.59 -8.41
N ALA A 79 4.37 24.40 -9.06
CA ALA A 79 3.26 23.63 -8.51
C ALA A 79 3.63 22.16 -8.30
N LEU A 80 4.28 21.52 -9.27
CA LEU A 80 4.71 20.12 -9.15
C LEU A 80 5.82 19.96 -8.12
N GLY A 81 6.77 20.89 -8.06
CA GLY A 81 7.82 20.89 -7.04
C GLY A 81 7.25 21.02 -5.62
N ARG A 82 6.28 21.92 -5.43
CA ARG A 82 5.58 22.07 -4.15
C ARG A 82 4.79 20.82 -3.79
N ALA A 83 4.04 20.26 -4.73
CA ALA A 83 3.28 19.03 -4.51
C ALA A 83 4.20 17.85 -4.14
N ALA A 84 5.36 17.71 -4.79
CA ALA A 84 6.33 16.68 -4.44
C ALA A 84 6.83 16.83 -2.99
N ASN A 85 7.14 18.06 -2.56
CA ASN A 85 7.59 18.31 -1.19
C ASN A 85 6.50 18.04 -0.14
N GLU A 86 5.25 18.43 -0.44
CA GLU A 86 4.11 18.18 0.45
C GLU A 86 3.81 16.68 0.56
N LEU A 87 3.85 15.95 -0.55
CA LEU A 87 3.70 14.50 -0.57
C LEU A 87 4.83 13.78 0.18
N ASP A 88 6.07 14.25 0.04
CA ASP A 88 7.21 13.70 0.77
C ASP A 88 7.04 13.86 2.29
N SER A 89 6.63 15.05 2.73
CA SER A 89 6.35 15.32 4.15
C SER A 89 5.24 14.40 4.68
N VAL A 90 4.10 14.33 3.99
CA VAL A 90 2.99 13.46 4.37
C VAL A 90 3.42 11.99 4.39
N GLY A 91 4.24 11.57 3.42
CA GLY A 91 4.79 10.23 3.35
C GLY A 91 5.63 9.87 4.57
N ARG A 92 6.48 10.80 5.04
CA ARG A 92 7.29 10.61 6.26
C ARG A 92 6.42 10.49 7.50
N ASP A 93 5.44 11.39 7.66
CA ASP A 93 4.51 11.36 8.80
C ASP A 93 3.74 10.02 8.87
N LEU A 94 3.30 9.52 7.71
CA LEU A 94 2.59 8.23 7.63
C LEU A 94 3.53 7.02 7.81
N ALA A 95 4.82 7.15 7.47
CA ALA A 95 5.81 6.10 7.70
C ALA A 95 5.96 5.79 9.20
N GLU A 96 5.90 6.81 10.06
CA GLU A 96 5.96 6.65 11.53
C GLU A 96 4.87 5.71 12.06
N HIS A 97 3.70 5.70 11.42
CA HIS A 97 2.55 4.87 11.81
C HIS A 97 2.44 3.57 11.02
N THR A 98 3.21 3.41 9.94
CA THR A 98 3.14 2.25 9.05
C THR A 98 3.56 0.96 9.78
N ASP A 99 4.49 1.04 10.74
CA ASP A 99 4.90 -0.14 11.52
C ASP A 99 3.80 -0.65 12.45
N THR A 100 3.01 0.24 13.04
CA THR A 100 1.82 -0.14 13.82
C THR A 100 0.79 -0.84 12.94
N ILE A 101 0.55 -0.32 11.74
CA ILE A 101 -0.38 -0.93 10.77
C ILE A 101 0.13 -2.32 10.35
N LYS A 102 1.44 -2.46 10.08
CA LYS A 102 2.06 -3.75 9.75
C LYS A 102 1.92 -4.78 10.87
N GLN A 103 1.91 -4.37 12.14
CA GLN A 103 1.69 -5.28 13.26
C GLN A 103 0.27 -5.87 13.26
N VAL A 104 -0.74 -5.07 12.93
CA VAL A 104 -2.13 -5.54 12.77
C VAL A 104 -2.26 -6.50 11.58
N ALA A 105 -1.45 -6.28 10.54
CA ALA A 105 -1.39 -7.11 9.34
C ALA A 105 -0.61 -8.43 9.52
N LYS A 106 0.14 -8.59 10.63
CA LYS A 106 0.87 -9.84 10.91
C LYS A 106 -0.13 -10.91 11.32
N PRO A 107 -0.06 -12.13 10.72
CA PRO A 107 -0.85 -13.25 11.20
C PRO A 107 -0.53 -13.52 12.67
N THR A 108 -1.55 -13.55 13.53
CA THR A 108 -1.40 -14.10 14.88
C THR A 108 -0.95 -15.55 14.74
N ALA A 109 0.26 -15.87 15.18
CA ALA A 109 0.72 -17.25 15.21
C ALA A 109 -0.32 -18.09 15.96
N PRO A 110 -0.77 -19.24 15.42
CA PRO A 110 -1.66 -20.11 16.17
C PRO A 110 -0.97 -20.45 17.49
N SER A 111 -1.62 -20.14 18.62
CA SER A 111 -1.12 -20.51 19.93
C SER A 111 -1.05 -22.03 19.98
N SER A 112 0.13 -22.60 19.74
CA SER A 112 0.40 -24.00 19.99
C SER A 112 0.49 -24.20 21.50
N SER A 113 -0.64 -24.09 22.20
CA SER A 113 -0.76 -24.74 23.50
C SER A 113 -0.75 -26.24 23.19
N PRO A 114 0.20 -27.03 23.70
CA PRO A 114 0.15 -28.47 23.54
C PRO A 114 -1.19 -28.94 24.13
N ALA A 115 -2.05 -29.52 23.30
CA ALA A 115 -3.20 -30.25 23.79
C ALA A 115 -2.64 -31.35 24.69
N ALA A 116 -2.99 -31.32 25.98
CA ALA A 116 -2.62 -32.39 26.90
C ALA A 116 -3.04 -33.72 26.28
N ALA A 117 -2.08 -34.65 26.16
CA ALA A 117 -2.33 -35.96 25.57
C ALA A 117 -3.51 -36.63 26.31
N PRO A 118 -4.49 -37.22 25.59
CA PRO A 118 -5.58 -37.91 26.24
C PRO A 118 -5.01 -39.10 27.02
N VAL A 119 -5.17 -39.06 28.35
CA VAL A 119 -4.75 -40.15 29.23
C VAL A 119 -5.68 -41.34 28.96
N ALA A 120 -5.11 -42.43 28.42
CA ALA A 120 -5.85 -43.66 28.20
C ALA A 120 -6.40 -44.19 29.53
N SER A 121 -7.73 -44.21 29.66
CA SER A 121 -8.39 -44.81 30.83
C SER A 121 -8.21 -46.32 30.79
N ALA A 122 -7.72 -46.89 31.90
CA ALA A 122 -7.49 -48.33 32.03
C ALA A 122 -8.79 -49.12 31.82
N MET A 123 -8.75 -50.03 30.85
CA MET A 123 -9.86 -50.93 30.52
C MET A 123 -10.03 -51.96 31.63
N VAL A 124 -11.10 -51.82 32.43
CA VAL A 124 -11.44 -52.78 33.51
C VAL A 124 -12.14 -54.00 32.89
N ILE A 125 -11.42 -55.12 32.79
CA ILE A 125 -11.99 -56.40 32.39
C ILE A 125 -12.74 -56.99 33.59
N ARG A 126 -14.08 -57.05 33.52
CA ARG A 126 -14.90 -57.80 34.49
C ARG A 126 -14.96 -59.27 34.08
N ARG A 127 -14.23 -60.13 34.80
CA ARG A 127 -14.35 -61.59 34.70
C ARG A 127 -15.64 -62.02 35.44
N ARG A 128 -16.66 -62.49 34.71
CA ARG A 128 -17.79 -63.21 35.31
C ARG A 128 -17.36 -64.66 35.59
N ARG A 129 -17.68 -65.14 36.79
CA ARG A 129 -17.64 -66.57 37.14
C ARG A 129 -18.93 -67.22 36.70
#